data_AF-A0A382DVQ3-F1
#
_entry.id   AF-A0A382DVQ3-F1
#
_cell.length_a   1.000
_cell.length_b   1.000
_cell.length_c   1.000
_cell.angle_alpha   90.00
_cell.angle_beta   90.00
_cell.angle_gamma   90.00
#
_symmetry.space_group_name_H-M   'P 1'
#
loop_
_entity.id
_entity.type
_entity.pdbx_description
1 polymer ?
#
loop_
_entity_poly.entity_id
_entity_poly.type
_entity_poly.pdbx_seq_one_letter_code
_entity_poly.pdbx_strand_id
1 'polypeptide(L)' 'MNLKNPIIAVVEGKLCINDIIFEHDQLRESKQYLQSLGYSEVLFYPANDEDLNKLEEVMSIMSEINCE' A
#
# COMPACT_ATOMS: atom_id res chain seq x y z
N MET A 1 10.98 1.23 21.51
CA MET A 1 9.99 1.31 20.42
C MET A 1 10.47 0.40 19.30
N ASN A 2 9.88 -0.79 19.15
CA ASN A 2 10.10 -1.58 17.94
C ASN A 2 9.19 -0.96 16.88
N LEU A 3 9.69 0.05 16.17
CA LEU A 3 9.10 0.52 14.93
C LEU A 3 9.26 -0.63 13.93
N LYS A 4 8.30 -1.57 13.96
CA LYS A 4 8.11 -2.55 12.90
C LYS A 4 7.55 -1.76 11.72
N ASN A 5 8.44 -1.24 10.88
CA ASN A 5 8.06 -0.55 9.65
C ASN A 5 6.99 -1.39 8.92
N PRO A 6 5.91 -0.78 8.42
CA PRO A 6 4.88 -1.52 7.71
C PRO A 6 5.51 -2.18 6.49
N ILE A 7 5.26 -3.47 6.32
CA ILE A 7 5.67 -4.20 5.11
C ILE A 7 4.59 -3.94 4.07
N ILE A 8 4.96 -3.24 3.00
CA ILE A 8 4.09 -3.01 1.84
C ILE A 8 4.50 -3.99 0.74
N ALA A 9 3.52 -4.66 0.15
CA ALA A 9 3.69 -5.55 -0.99
C ALA A 9 2.46 -5.49 -1.92
N VAL A 10 2.59 -6.06 -3.12
CA VAL A 10 1.45 -6.33 -3.99
C VAL A 10 1.18 -7.82 -4.01
N VAL A 11 -0.03 -8.22 -3.63
CA VAL A 11 -0.48 -9.62 -3.62
C VAL A 11 -1.70 -9.71 -4.51
N GLU A 12 -1.65 -10.58 -5.53
CA GLU A 12 -2.74 -10.78 -6.50
C GLU A 12 -3.21 -9.47 -7.18
N GLY A 13 -2.29 -8.54 -7.42
CA GLY A 13 -2.62 -7.24 -8.03
C GLY A 13 -3.33 -6.27 -7.08
N LYS A 14 -3.24 -6.47 -5.76
CA LYS A 14 -3.84 -5.63 -4.72
C LYS A 14 -2.80 -5.16 -3.71
N LEU A 15 -3.09 -4.03 -3.07
CA LEU A 15 -2.22 -3.46 -2.04
C LEU A 15 -2.26 -4.33 -0.79
N CYS A 16 -1.10 -4.78 -0.31
CA CYS A 16 -0.97 -5.54 0.93
C CYS A 16 -0.10 -4.76 1.93
N ILE A 17 -0.59 -4.56 3.15
CA ILE A 17 0.14 -3.91 4.24
C ILE A 17 0.11 -4.81 5.48
N ASN A 18 1.27 -5.28 5.94
CA ASN A 18 1.38 -6.20 7.09
C ASN A 18 0.43 -7.41 6.98
N ASP A 19 0.38 -8.06 5.81
CA ASP A 19 -0.49 -9.21 5.50
C ASP A 19 -2.00 -8.88 5.39
N ILE A 20 -2.38 -7.60 5.42
CA ILE A 20 -3.75 -7.14 5.17
C ILE A 20 -3.88 -6.69 3.72
N ILE A 21 -4.76 -7.35 2.95
CA ILE A 21 -5.06 -7.00 1.57
C ILE A 21 -6.15 -5.92 1.53
N PHE A 22 -5.92 -4.88 0.73
CA PHE A 22 -6.85 -3.79 0.46
C PHE A 22 -7.27 -3.85 -1.01
N GLU A 23 -8.58 -3.82 -1.24
CA GLU A 23 -9.18 -3.73 -2.58
C GLU A 23 -8.90 -2.37 -3.23
N HIS A 24 -9.06 -2.27 -4.55
CA HIS A 24 -8.73 -1.05 -5.29
C HIS A 24 -9.55 0.19 -4.90
N ASP A 25 -10.74 0.02 -4.32
CA ASP A 25 -11.57 1.10 -3.77
C ASP A 25 -11.20 1.48 -2.33
N GLN A 26 -10.32 0.71 -1.68
CA GLN A 26 -9.97 0.85 -0.26
C GLN A 26 -8.71 1.69 0.00
N LEU A 27 -8.42 2.66 -0.88
CA LEU A 27 -7.26 3.55 -0.71
C LEU A 27 -7.38 4.45 0.53
N ARG A 28 -8.59 4.82 0.93
CA ARG A 28 -8.80 5.64 2.14
C ARG A 28 -8.54 4.82 3.41
N GLU A 29 -9.06 3.60 3.43
CA GLU A 29 -8.94 2.63 4.52
C GLU A 29 -7.48 2.24 4.74
N SER A 30 -6.73 2.00 3.65
CA SER A 30 -5.30 1.68 3.74
C SER A 30 -4.48 2.84 4.34
N LYS A 31 -4.80 4.09 3.99
CA LYS A 31 -4.20 5.29 4.61
C LYS A 31 -4.57 5.42 6.08
N GLN A 32 -5.85 5.23 6.43
CA GLN A 32 -6.31 5.29 7.81
C GLN A 32 -5.68 4.19 8.68
N TYR A 33 -5.47 2.99 8.12
CA TYR A 33 -4.76 1.90 8.78
C TYR A 33 -3.32 2.31 9.13
N LEU A 34 -2.57 2.85 8.17
CA LEU A 34 -1.21 3.34 8.40
C LEU A 34 -1.15 4.45 9.47
N GLN A 35 -2.09 5.40 9.42
CA GLN A 35 -2.20 6.46 10.42
C GLN A 35 -2.52 5.91 11.82
N SER A 36 -3.39 4.90 11.91
CA SER A 36 -3.73 4.24 13.18
C SER A 36 -2.53 3.54 13.82
N LEU A 37 -1.59 3.07 13.00
CA LEU A 37 -0.31 2.49 13.44
C LEU A 37 0.74 3.56 13.80
N GLY A 38 0.41 4.84 13.62
CA GLY A 38 1.31 5.97 13.90
C GLY A 38 2.25 6.33 12.75
N TYR A 39 2.03 5.79 11.55
CA TYR A 39 2.82 6.11 10.36
C TYR A 39 2.16 7.23 9.56
N SER A 40 2.90 8.33 9.34
CA SER A 40 2.49 9.39 8.41
C SER A 40 2.96 9.09 6.98
N GLU A 41 4.03 8.33 6.84
CA GLU A 41 4.67 7.98 5.59
C GLU A 41 5.19 6.54 5.69
N VAL A 42 5.32 5.88 4.54
CA VAL A 42 5.86 4.52 4.46
C VAL A 42 6.85 4.46 3.31
N LEU A 43 7.97 3.80 3.56
CA LEU A 43 8.99 3.56 2.54
C LEU A 43 8.77 2.18 1.95
N PHE A 44 8.61 2.13 0.63
CA PHE A 44 8.56 0.88 -0.12
C PHE A 44 9.95 0.58 -0.69
N TYR A 45 10.46 -0.60 -0.39
CA TYR A 45 11.76 -1.09 -0.87
C TYR A 45 11.53 -2.28 -1.79
N PRO A 46 11.28 -2.05 -3.10
CA PRO A 46 11.06 -3.12 -4.05
C PRO A 46 12.32 -3.99 -4.15
N ALA A 47 12.13 -5.30 -4.29
CA ALA A 47 13.25 -6.23 -4.53
C ALA A 47 13.76 -6.14 -5.98
N ASN A 48 12.90 -5.72 -6.91
CA ASN A 48 13.19 -5.57 -8.33
C ASN A 48 12.25 -4.54 -8.98
N ASP A 49 12.53 -4.16 -10.24
CA ASP A 49 11.71 -3.21 -10.99
C ASP A 49 10.29 -3.74 -11.26
N GLU A 50 10.09 -5.05 -11.28
CA GLU A 50 8.77 -5.67 -11.49
C GLU A 50 7.84 -5.38 -10.30
N ASP A 51 8.34 -5.49 -9.07
CA ASP A 51 7.60 -5.19 -7.84
C ASP A 51 7.27 -3.70 -7.73
N LEU A 52 8.18 -2.83 -8.20
CA LEU A 52 7.91 -1.40 -8.32
C LEU A 52 6.77 -1.12 -9.31
N ASN A 53 6.85 -1.68 -10.52
CA ASN A 53 5.83 -1.50 -11.56
C ASN A 53 4.45 -1.98 -11.10
N LYS A 54 4.40 -3.13 -10.41
CA LYS A 54 3.14 -3.66 -9.85
C LYS A 54 2.53 -2.71 -8.82
N LEU A 55 3.35 -2.14 -7.93
CA LEU A 55 2.85 -1.19 -6.95
C LEU A 55 2.37 0.09 -7.60
N GLU A 56 3.12 0.63 -8.57
CA GLU A 56 2.71 1.82 -9.32
C GLU A 56 1.38 1.59 -10.06
N GLU A 57 1.20 0.43 -10.69
CA GLU A 57 -0.05 0.05 -11.36
C GLU A 57 -1.23 0.03 -10.38
N VAL A 58 -1.08 -0.66 -9.25
CA VAL A 58 -2.13 -0.72 -8.20
C VAL A 58 -2.44 0.67 -7.66
N MET A 59 -1.42 1.49 -7.41
CA MET A 59 -1.59 2.85 -6.93
C MET A 59 -2.28 3.76 -7.96
N SER A 60 -2.00 3.59 -9.26
CA SER A 60 -2.70 4.29 -10.34
C SER A 60 -4.17 3.92 -10.36
N ILE A 61 -4.49 2.62 -10.35
CA ILE A 61 -5.87 2.12 -10.34
C ILE A 61 -6.64 2.66 -9.12
N MET A 62 -6.03 2.54 -7.93
CA MET A 62 -6.60 3.07 -6.70
C MET A 62 -6.82 4.59 -6.74
N SER A 63 -5.90 5.33 -7.36
CA SER A 63 -6.03 6.78 -7.50
C SER A 63 -7.14 7.15 -8.50
N GLU A 64 -7.28 6.41 -9.60
CA GLU A 64 -8.31 6.63 -10.62
C GLU A 64 -9.72 6.37 -10.07
N ILE A 65 -9.88 5.33 -9.26
CA ILE A 65 -11.16 5.00 -8.61
C ILE A 65 -11.53 6.04 -7.56
N ASN A 66 -10.54 6.54 -6.81
CA ASN A 66 -10.77 7.54 -5.76
C ASN A 66 -10.67 8.99 -6.25
N CYS A 67 -10.70 9.23 -7.56
CA CYS A 67 -10.89 10.56 -8.14
C CYS A 67 -12.33 11.05 -7.90
N GLU A 68 -12.55 11.68 -6.73
CA GLU A 68 -13.59 12.70 -6.49
C GLU A 68 -12.97 14.10 -6.41
#